data_AF-A0A926U2Z2-F1
#
_entry.id   AF-A0A926U2Z2-F1
#
_cell.length_a   1.000
_cell.length_b   1.000
_cell.length_c   1.000
_cell.angle_alpha   90.00
_cell.angle_beta   90.00
_cell.angle_gamma   90.00
#
_symmetry.space_group_name_H-M   'P 1'
#
loop_
_entity.id
_entity.type
_entity.pdbx_description
1 polymer ?
#
loop_
_entity_poly.entity_id
_entity_poly.type
_entity_poly.pdbx_seq_one_letter_code
_entity_poly.pdbx_strand_id
1 'polypeptide(L)'
;MEGFAPKPEENQNQVSATDLFVPTATTTSAINATQGSSVLDSDLKDALAATVQAPVIASEDADHDHGNPGSKPESHVDLNAVDIKSIDLSNATGRRSVGKLVRMALSGGDFLDPGAGNNTVIAGGGNDIIVGKGGGINTFTTGTGRDAIVLGAETTNRIFDFDPTKDTIAIDSSVAMENIVVAQGKNPGKGGLKQPFDSVNNTLIIDKSANHILGVLTFTKAESLTSKNFVQVQSELVDRIGQFGRFSNTQETGDGGQQLNGTTGRDKMIGRGGDDFLFVGDDGFKIGTAKGGGGTEFPFRTDSPGTSELNAELKGGVLNISGSYKDFDGAPLFSQGETELDPKTRILNGSDPKALIDGFLKVPKDVEGNNLSGTHMHFSPADDSRGNFADATVVRYLSETITDAKSGTFSGQFKLTPEEQAALLAGNLYVNAHTNVDLDGDGEAGFATGENRLNFNQNTMQFTQRSREFFRS
;
A
#
# COMPACT_ATOMS: atom_id res chain seq x y z
N MET A 1 -27.65 -57.46 -23.42
CA MET A 1 -26.72 -58.38 -24.10
C MET A 1 -25.44 -57.61 -24.30
N GLU A 2 -24.49 -57.84 -23.39
CA GLU A 2 -23.14 -58.39 -23.70
C GLU A 2 -22.23 -57.28 -24.26
N GLY A 3 -21.23 -56.73 -23.57
CA GLY A 3 -20.40 -57.26 -22.49
C GLY A 3 -19.21 -57.99 -23.08
N PHE A 4 -18.04 -57.34 -23.22
CA PHE A 4 -16.77 -58.05 -23.36
C PHE A 4 -15.62 -57.26 -22.72
N ALA A 5 -15.02 -57.91 -21.73
CA ALA A 5 -13.78 -57.59 -21.05
C ALA A 5 -12.65 -58.52 -21.62
N PRO A 6 -11.40 -58.58 -21.07
CA PRO A 6 -10.16 -58.43 -21.85
C PRO A 6 -9.15 -59.63 -21.76
N LYS A 7 -7.91 -59.41 -22.29
CA LYS A 7 -6.61 -60.14 -22.12
C LYS A 7 -6.36 -61.41 -22.98
N PRO A 8 -5.10 -61.87 -23.25
CA PRO A 8 -3.83 -61.90 -22.46
C PRO A 8 -2.56 -61.32 -23.17
N GLU A 9 -1.44 -60.91 -22.54
CA GLU A 9 -0.40 -61.52 -21.68
C GLU A 9 0.66 -62.42 -22.38
N GLU A 10 1.91 -61.92 -22.48
CA GLU A 10 3.24 -62.61 -22.52
C GLU A 10 4.31 -61.47 -22.58
N ASN A 11 5.19 -61.17 -21.61
CA ASN A 11 6.13 -61.88 -20.73
C ASN A 11 7.50 -62.18 -21.39
N GLN A 12 8.55 -61.43 -21.00
CA GLN A 12 9.94 -61.94 -20.94
C GLN A 12 10.83 -61.11 -19.99
N ASN A 13 11.64 -61.86 -19.23
CA ASN A 13 12.46 -61.56 -18.05
C ASN A 13 13.87 -61.00 -18.34
N GLN A 14 14.44 -60.30 -17.34
CA GLN A 14 15.76 -60.50 -16.66
C GLN A 14 16.08 -59.23 -15.83
N VAL A 15 15.95 -59.17 -14.50
CA VAL A 15 16.75 -59.73 -13.36
C VAL A 15 18.23 -59.37 -13.35
N SER A 16 18.65 -58.53 -12.40
CA SER A 16 19.72 -58.85 -11.45
C SER A 16 19.60 -58.03 -10.15
N ALA A 17 19.85 -58.70 -9.03
CA ALA A 17 19.64 -58.31 -7.64
C ALA A 17 20.98 -58.05 -6.91
N THR A 18 20.90 -57.41 -5.74
CA THR A 18 21.67 -57.58 -4.46
C THR A 18 21.67 -56.23 -3.71
N ASP A 19 21.46 -56.03 -2.42
CA ASP A 19 21.02 -56.78 -1.22
C ASP A 19 20.73 -55.67 -0.16
N LEU A 20 19.54 -55.56 0.44
CA LEU A 20 19.17 -56.09 1.77
C LEU A 20 20.20 -55.84 2.90
N PHE A 21 19.84 -55.04 3.90
CA PHE A 21 19.67 -55.51 5.29
C PHE A 21 19.09 -54.43 6.22
N VAL A 22 18.05 -54.82 6.96
CA VAL A 22 17.54 -54.17 8.19
C VAL A 22 17.95 -55.05 9.36
N PRO A 23 18.19 -54.49 10.56
CA PRO A 23 17.69 -55.19 11.73
C PRO A 23 16.99 -54.31 12.77
N THR A 24 16.23 -55.03 13.58
CA THR A 24 15.10 -54.68 14.45
C THR A 24 15.50 -54.20 15.85
N ALA A 25 14.54 -53.57 16.54
CA ALA A 25 14.59 -52.93 17.85
C ALA A 25 15.06 -53.78 19.05
N THR A 26 15.59 -53.09 20.08
CA THR A 26 15.36 -53.42 21.51
C THR A 26 15.63 -52.22 22.42
N THR A 27 14.80 -52.07 23.44
CA THR A 27 14.74 -51.02 24.48
C THR A 27 15.78 -51.19 25.59
N THR A 28 16.40 -50.08 26.05
CA THR A 28 16.76 -49.83 27.48
C THR A 28 16.99 -48.34 27.72
N SER A 29 16.39 -47.83 28.79
CA SER A 29 16.46 -46.46 29.30
C SER A 29 17.83 -46.07 29.87
N ALA A 30 18.31 -44.85 29.61
CA ALA A 30 19.16 -44.08 30.53
C ALA A 30 19.19 -42.59 30.14
N ILE A 31 19.14 -41.76 31.17
CA ILE A 31 19.01 -40.30 31.18
C ILE A 31 20.41 -39.66 31.14
N ASN A 32 20.69 -38.71 30.23
CA ASN A 32 21.27 -37.36 30.49
C ASN A 32 21.98 -36.70 29.28
N ALA A 33 21.58 -35.44 29.07
CA ALA A 33 22.38 -34.26 28.68
C ALA A 33 23.05 -34.13 27.29
N THR A 34 22.44 -33.22 26.51
CA THR A 34 23.03 -32.10 25.75
C THR A 34 24.19 -32.33 24.79
N GLN A 35 23.97 -32.03 23.51
CA GLN A 35 24.75 -31.05 22.77
C GLN A 35 23.94 -30.55 21.56
N GLY A 36 23.73 -29.24 21.52
CA GLY A 36 23.17 -28.52 20.38
C GLY A 36 24.25 -27.85 19.54
N SER A 37 23.78 -27.29 18.43
CA SER A 37 24.41 -26.30 17.55
C SER A 37 25.34 -26.81 16.45
N SER A 38 24.95 -26.46 15.22
CA SER A 38 25.88 -25.91 14.22
C SER A 38 25.17 -25.15 13.09
N VAL A 39 23.84 -25.23 12.98
CA VAL A 39 23.07 -24.49 11.94
C VAL A 39 22.49 -23.16 12.46
N LEU A 40 22.46 -22.92 13.77
CA LEU A 40 21.83 -21.72 14.38
C LEU A 40 22.82 -20.57 14.66
N ASP A 41 24.12 -20.82 14.62
CA ASP A 41 25.14 -19.84 15.00
C ASP A 41 25.66 -19.03 13.78
N SER A 42 25.49 -19.56 12.56
CA SER A 42 25.77 -18.84 11.31
C SER A 42 24.69 -17.80 11.02
N ASP A 43 23.42 -18.17 11.17
CA ASP A 43 22.29 -17.32 10.83
C ASP A 43 22.15 -16.15 11.81
N LEU A 44 22.55 -16.35 13.08
CA LEU A 44 22.63 -15.28 14.07
C LEU A 44 23.81 -14.33 13.80
N LYS A 45 24.94 -14.83 13.31
CA LYS A 45 26.10 -14.00 12.93
C LYS A 45 25.83 -13.18 11.68
N ASP A 46 25.09 -13.74 10.71
CA ASP A 46 24.73 -13.04 9.49
C ASP A 46 23.66 -11.97 9.77
N ALA A 47 22.70 -12.25 10.67
CA ALA A 47 21.73 -11.26 11.15
C ALA A 47 22.39 -10.13 11.96
N LEU A 48 23.38 -10.44 12.80
CA LEU A 48 24.11 -9.46 13.60
C LEU A 48 25.11 -8.65 12.76
N ALA A 49 25.74 -9.26 11.75
CA ALA A 49 26.61 -8.55 10.80
C ALA A 49 25.82 -7.55 9.93
N ALA A 50 24.57 -7.86 9.59
CA ALA A 50 23.66 -6.94 8.93
C ALA A 50 23.26 -5.75 9.83
N THR A 51 23.27 -5.90 11.16
CA THR A 51 23.01 -4.80 12.11
C THR A 51 24.27 -3.98 12.42
N VAL A 52 25.47 -4.58 12.35
CA VAL A 52 26.75 -3.94 12.73
C VAL A 52 27.41 -3.17 11.57
N GLN A 53 26.95 -3.32 10.32
CA GLN A 53 27.37 -2.48 9.19
C GLN A 53 26.48 -1.25 8.94
N ALA A 54 25.45 -1.02 9.75
CA ALA A 54 24.84 0.30 9.82
C ALA A 54 25.86 1.26 10.46
N PRO A 55 26.23 2.38 9.83
CA PRO A 55 27.12 3.33 10.47
C PRO A 55 26.48 3.79 11.77
N VAL A 56 27.24 3.69 12.85
CA VAL A 56 26.93 4.27 14.16
C VAL A 56 26.78 5.78 13.96
N ILE A 57 25.56 6.23 13.70
CA ILE A 57 25.21 7.64 13.81
C ILE A 57 24.98 7.87 15.29
N ALA A 58 25.82 8.73 15.86
CA ALA A 58 25.68 9.19 17.22
C ALA A 58 24.26 9.71 17.44
N SER A 59 23.64 9.26 18.53
CA SER A 59 22.33 9.67 19.00
C SER A 59 22.30 11.16 19.31
N GLU A 60 21.83 11.96 18.38
CA GLU A 60 21.19 13.26 18.64
C GLU A 60 19.84 13.23 17.95
N ASP A 61 18.79 13.44 18.75
CA ASP A 61 17.37 13.51 18.40
C ASP A 61 16.73 12.28 17.72
N ALA A 62 16.24 11.36 18.57
CA ALA A 62 15.17 10.44 18.21
C ALA A 62 13.86 11.23 18.03
N ASP A 63 13.73 11.84 16.86
CA ASP A 63 12.61 12.68 16.49
C ASP A 63 11.59 11.84 15.68
N HIS A 64 10.40 11.80 16.26
CA HIS A 64 9.24 11.04 15.81
C HIS A 64 8.35 11.87 14.87
N ASP A 65 8.87 12.98 14.33
CA ASP A 65 8.33 13.70 13.20
C ASP A 65 9.46 14.34 12.38
N HIS A 66 9.88 13.69 11.30
CA HIS A 66 10.89 14.25 10.38
C HIS A 66 10.32 14.63 9.02
N GLY A 67 9.05 15.00 8.96
CA GLY A 67 8.62 15.98 7.96
C GLY A 67 8.67 17.33 8.64
N ASN A 68 9.51 18.27 8.19
CA ASN A 68 9.30 19.66 8.58
C ASN A 68 7.84 20.00 8.18
N PRO A 69 6.91 20.28 9.13
CA PRO A 69 5.49 20.39 8.83
C PRO A 69 5.14 21.54 7.87
N GLY A 70 6.15 22.34 7.49
CA GLY A 70 6.06 23.48 6.57
C GLY A 70 6.78 23.35 5.23
N SER A 71 7.56 22.30 4.94
CA SER A 71 8.15 22.16 3.58
C SER A 71 7.15 21.47 2.67
N LYS A 72 6.56 22.25 1.75
CA LYS A 72 5.77 21.69 0.64
C LYS A 72 6.62 20.66 -0.10
N PRO A 73 6.04 19.52 -0.55
CA PRO A 73 6.77 18.60 -1.42
C PRO A 73 7.36 19.37 -2.60
N GLU A 74 8.68 19.32 -2.76
CA GLU A 74 9.35 20.00 -3.87
C GLU A 74 9.06 19.22 -5.15
N SER A 75 8.45 19.87 -6.15
CA SER A 75 8.18 19.27 -7.45
C SER A 75 9.44 19.06 -8.29
N HIS A 76 10.61 19.43 -7.77
CA HIS A 76 11.89 19.32 -8.44
C HIS A 76 12.83 18.45 -7.62
N VAL A 77 13.73 17.74 -8.29
CA VAL A 77 14.71 16.87 -7.63
C VAL A 77 16.06 16.94 -8.34
N ASP A 78 17.14 17.03 -7.56
CA ASP A 78 18.48 16.83 -8.10
C ASP A 78 18.65 15.36 -8.51
N LEU A 79 19.06 15.12 -9.74
CA LEU A 79 19.27 13.78 -10.27
C LEU A 79 20.34 12.97 -9.50
N ASN A 80 21.22 13.63 -8.75
CA ASN A 80 22.18 12.97 -7.85
C ASN A 80 21.54 12.48 -6.53
N ALA A 81 20.40 13.07 -6.15
CA ALA A 81 19.65 12.71 -4.94
C ALA A 81 18.75 11.48 -5.14
N VAL A 82 18.78 10.85 -6.32
CA VAL A 82 17.95 9.68 -6.65
C VAL A 82 18.81 8.57 -7.27
N ASP A 83 18.28 7.35 -7.31
CA ASP A 83 18.91 6.22 -8.00
C ASP A 83 18.29 6.03 -9.39
N ILE A 84 18.98 6.55 -10.40
CA ILE A 84 18.52 6.50 -11.79
C ILE A 84 18.51 5.06 -12.30
N LYS A 85 17.37 4.65 -12.87
CA LYS A 85 17.21 3.42 -13.61
C LYS A 85 17.31 3.68 -15.11
N SER A 86 18.19 2.95 -15.78
CA SER A 86 18.25 2.96 -17.24
C SER A 86 17.05 2.18 -17.82
N ILE A 87 16.21 2.87 -18.59
CA ILE A 87 15.15 2.27 -19.41
C ILE A 87 15.26 2.85 -20.82
N ASP A 88 15.35 1.99 -21.83
CA ASP A 88 15.30 2.43 -23.22
C ASP A 88 13.84 2.72 -23.63
N LEU A 89 13.52 4.01 -23.74
CA LEU A 89 12.20 4.50 -24.12
C LEU A 89 12.08 4.85 -25.62
N SER A 90 13.08 4.53 -26.45
CA SER A 90 13.06 4.81 -27.89
C SER A 90 11.81 4.24 -28.59
N ASN A 91 11.37 3.05 -28.16
CA ASN A 91 10.20 2.36 -28.69
C ASN A 91 8.85 2.79 -28.06
N ALA A 92 8.86 3.69 -27.07
CA ALA A 92 7.63 4.24 -26.49
C ALA A 92 6.95 5.25 -27.42
N THR A 93 7.64 5.66 -28.50
CA THR A 93 7.15 6.62 -29.50
C THR A 93 6.46 5.91 -30.69
N GLY A 94 5.45 6.54 -31.28
CA GLY A 94 4.87 6.11 -32.56
C GLY A 94 3.44 5.52 -32.53
N ARG A 95 2.97 5.03 -33.69
CA ARG A 95 1.56 4.67 -33.92
C ARG A 95 1.01 3.57 -33.00
N ARG A 96 1.86 2.63 -32.56
CA ARG A 96 1.43 1.54 -31.65
C ARG A 96 1.07 2.07 -30.27
N SER A 97 1.77 3.09 -29.80
CA SER A 97 1.56 3.80 -28.54
C SER A 97 0.20 4.52 -28.53
N VAL A 98 -0.09 5.27 -29.59
CA VAL A 98 -1.40 5.91 -29.82
C VAL A 98 -2.54 4.88 -29.86
N GLY A 99 -2.35 3.76 -30.57
CA GLY A 99 -3.35 2.71 -30.64
C GLY A 99 -3.67 2.06 -29.29
N LYS A 100 -2.71 2.01 -28.35
CA LYS A 100 -2.94 1.50 -26.98
C LYS A 100 -3.94 2.39 -26.25
N LEU A 101 -3.67 3.69 -26.19
CA LEU A 101 -4.52 4.64 -25.46
C LEU A 101 -5.92 4.75 -26.08
N VAL A 102 -6.04 4.77 -27.41
CA VAL A 102 -7.35 4.77 -28.09
C VAL A 102 -8.14 3.50 -27.78
N ARG A 103 -7.51 2.33 -27.74
CA ARG A 103 -8.22 1.08 -27.36
C ARG A 103 -8.69 1.11 -25.90
N MET A 104 -7.91 1.71 -25.01
CA MET A 104 -8.30 1.89 -23.61
C MET A 104 -9.51 2.81 -23.50
N ALA A 105 -9.49 3.96 -24.19
CA ALA A 105 -10.60 4.90 -24.23
C ALA A 105 -11.92 4.26 -24.70
N LEU A 106 -11.84 3.27 -25.60
CA LEU A 106 -13.00 2.54 -26.13
C LEU A 106 -13.42 1.34 -25.28
N SER A 107 -12.69 1.01 -24.21
CA SER A 107 -12.90 -0.22 -23.43
C SER A 107 -13.83 -0.09 -22.24
N GLY A 108 -14.46 1.07 -22.05
CA GLY A 108 -15.52 1.27 -21.06
C GLY A 108 -15.10 1.89 -19.73
N GLY A 109 -13.83 2.30 -19.59
CA GLY A 109 -13.38 3.14 -18.47
C GLY A 109 -13.63 4.63 -18.69
N ASP A 110 -13.40 5.37 -17.62
CA ASP A 110 -13.72 6.78 -17.45
C ASP A 110 -12.64 7.69 -18.05
N PHE A 111 -13.03 8.91 -18.38
CA PHE A 111 -12.12 9.97 -18.78
C PHE A 111 -12.16 11.07 -17.72
N LEU A 112 -11.04 11.23 -17.01
CA LEU A 112 -10.93 12.08 -15.84
C LEU A 112 -9.86 13.14 -16.10
N ASP A 113 -10.29 14.39 -16.25
CA ASP A 113 -9.39 15.53 -16.44
C ASP A 113 -9.59 16.51 -15.27
N PRO A 114 -8.78 16.41 -14.20
CA PRO A 114 -8.90 17.32 -13.08
C PRO A 114 -8.56 18.78 -13.45
N GLY A 115 -7.91 19.04 -14.59
CA GLY A 115 -7.50 20.40 -14.95
C GLY A 115 -6.37 20.94 -14.06
N ALA A 116 -6.35 22.26 -13.88
CA ALA A 116 -5.31 22.99 -13.18
C ALA A 116 -5.62 23.13 -11.69
N GLY A 117 -4.62 22.95 -10.83
CA GLY A 117 -4.77 23.07 -9.37
C GLY A 117 -4.11 21.88 -8.66
N ASN A 118 -4.36 21.76 -7.35
CA ASN A 118 -3.95 20.58 -6.59
C ASN A 118 -5.15 19.66 -6.42
N ASN A 119 -5.28 18.70 -7.33
CA ASN A 119 -6.50 17.91 -7.45
C ASN A 119 -6.35 16.53 -6.83
N THR A 120 -7.47 15.96 -6.41
CA THR A 120 -7.55 14.53 -6.09
C THR A 120 -8.47 13.82 -7.08
N VAL A 121 -8.00 12.69 -7.61
CA VAL A 121 -8.79 11.83 -8.50
C VAL A 121 -8.82 10.42 -7.95
N ILE A 122 -10.02 9.88 -7.81
CA ILE A 122 -10.26 8.48 -7.48
C ILE A 122 -11.09 7.91 -8.62
N ALA A 123 -10.44 7.09 -9.43
CA ALA A 123 -11.03 6.38 -10.55
C ALA A 123 -11.63 5.04 -10.08
N GLY A 124 -12.01 4.18 -11.02
CA GLY A 124 -12.92 3.06 -10.75
C GLY A 124 -12.32 1.69 -11.05
N GLY A 125 -13.19 0.72 -11.28
CA GLY A 125 -12.80 -0.61 -11.74
C GLY A 125 -12.64 -0.74 -13.27
N GLY A 126 -12.64 0.38 -13.99
CA GLY A 126 -12.58 0.47 -15.45
C GLY A 126 -11.14 0.49 -15.99
N ASN A 127 -10.97 0.68 -17.30
CA ASN A 127 -9.65 1.03 -17.85
C ASN A 127 -9.64 2.54 -18.07
N ASP A 128 -9.23 3.26 -17.05
CA ASP A 128 -9.50 4.69 -16.95
C ASP A 128 -8.35 5.50 -17.57
N ILE A 129 -8.68 6.70 -18.04
CA ILE A 129 -7.71 7.67 -18.56
C ILE A 129 -7.76 8.90 -17.66
N ILE A 130 -6.68 9.14 -16.93
CA ILE A 130 -6.52 10.26 -16.02
C ILE A 130 -5.54 11.27 -16.64
N VAL A 131 -5.96 12.52 -16.77
CA VAL A 131 -5.22 13.57 -17.48
C VAL A 131 -4.53 14.51 -16.48
N GLY A 132 -3.33 14.15 -16.04
CA GLY A 132 -2.53 14.89 -15.06
C GLY A 132 -1.54 15.88 -15.70
N LYS A 133 -2.03 16.78 -16.57
CA LYS A 133 -1.19 17.76 -17.29
C LYS A 133 -1.56 19.25 -17.07
N GLY A 134 -2.48 19.54 -16.14
CA GLY A 134 -3.01 20.89 -15.92
C GLY A 134 -2.17 21.81 -15.04
N GLY A 135 -1.01 21.35 -14.53
CA GLY A 135 -0.22 22.03 -13.52
C GLY A 135 -0.61 21.66 -12.08
N GLY A 136 0.18 22.12 -11.11
CA GLY A 136 -0.03 21.83 -9.69
C GLY A 136 0.42 20.44 -9.25
N ILE A 137 0.02 20.06 -8.04
CA ILE A 137 0.33 18.76 -7.43
C ILE A 137 -0.96 17.97 -7.27
N ASN A 138 -1.09 16.88 -8.04
CA ASN A 138 -2.28 16.04 -8.02
C ASN A 138 -2.04 14.73 -7.28
N THR A 139 -3.11 14.15 -6.72
CA THR A 139 -3.12 12.84 -6.06
C THR A 139 -4.11 11.92 -6.75
N PHE A 140 -3.66 10.75 -7.21
CA PHE A 140 -4.46 9.80 -7.98
C PHE A 140 -4.52 8.43 -7.30
N THR A 141 -5.71 7.85 -7.33
CA THR A 141 -5.97 6.43 -7.15
C THR A 141 -6.66 5.95 -8.42
N THR A 142 -6.01 5.04 -9.15
CA THR A 142 -6.51 4.58 -10.45
C THR A 142 -7.54 3.46 -10.31
N GLY A 143 -7.54 2.76 -9.18
CA GLY A 143 -8.44 1.65 -8.92
C GLY A 143 -7.95 0.36 -9.58
N THR A 144 -8.87 -0.43 -10.13
CA THR A 144 -8.49 -1.66 -10.82
C THR A 144 -8.70 -1.52 -12.31
N GLY A 145 -7.78 -2.03 -13.10
CA GLY A 145 -7.97 -2.05 -14.53
C GLY A 145 -6.65 -2.12 -15.26
N ARG A 146 -6.64 -1.59 -16.47
CA ARG A 146 -5.44 -1.18 -17.17
C ARG A 146 -5.59 0.31 -17.37
N ASP A 147 -5.00 1.09 -16.50
CA ASP A 147 -5.22 2.53 -16.46
C ASP A 147 -4.12 3.27 -17.21
N ALA A 148 -4.43 4.46 -17.70
CA ALA A 148 -3.46 5.36 -18.31
C ALA A 148 -3.45 6.69 -17.58
N ILE A 149 -2.27 7.07 -17.10
CA ILE A 149 -2.02 8.35 -16.48
C ILE A 149 -1.24 9.20 -17.48
N VAL A 150 -1.83 10.29 -17.94
CA VAL A 150 -1.19 11.25 -18.83
C VAL A 150 -0.39 12.25 -17.99
N LEU A 151 0.92 12.30 -18.20
CA LEU A 151 1.83 13.22 -17.53
C LEU A 151 2.28 14.30 -18.52
N GLY A 152 2.13 15.56 -18.12
CA GLY A 152 2.59 16.72 -18.89
C GLY A 152 3.62 17.55 -18.14
N ALA A 153 4.21 18.51 -18.85
CA ALA A 153 5.21 19.43 -18.28
C ALA A 153 4.62 20.21 -17.08
N GLU A 154 5.48 20.56 -16.12
CA GLU A 154 5.15 21.44 -14.98
C GLU A 154 3.98 20.95 -14.10
N THR A 155 3.62 19.66 -14.17
CA THR A 155 2.63 19.02 -13.30
C THR A 155 3.28 17.88 -12.54
N THR A 156 3.01 17.75 -11.24
CA THR A 156 3.48 16.60 -10.45
C THR A 156 2.28 15.77 -10.02
N ASN A 157 2.30 14.49 -10.37
CA ASN A 157 1.19 13.58 -10.07
C ASN A 157 1.66 12.48 -9.12
N ARG A 158 1.10 12.43 -7.91
CA ARG A 158 1.31 11.33 -6.96
C ARG A 158 0.28 10.26 -7.20
N ILE A 159 0.72 9.05 -7.55
CA ILE A 159 -0.14 7.92 -7.87
C ILE A 159 0.04 6.84 -6.80
N PHE A 160 -1.04 6.50 -6.10
CA PHE A 160 -1.00 5.65 -4.91
C PHE A 160 -1.02 4.15 -5.17
N ASP A 161 -1.51 3.71 -6.32
CA ASP A 161 -1.82 2.30 -6.61
C ASP A 161 -1.37 1.84 -8.00
N PHE A 162 -0.44 2.56 -8.64
CA PHE A 162 0.07 2.22 -9.97
C PHE A 162 0.52 0.74 -10.05
N ASP A 163 -0.09 -0.03 -10.93
CA ASP A 163 0.25 -1.44 -11.17
C ASP A 163 1.21 -1.54 -12.39
N PRO A 164 2.53 -1.79 -12.18
CA PRO A 164 3.50 -1.88 -13.26
C PRO A 164 3.27 -3.05 -14.22
N THR A 165 2.36 -3.99 -13.91
CA THR A 165 2.02 -5.11 -14.78
C THR A 165 0.86 -4.79 -15.73
N LYS A 166 0.07 -3.75 -15.44
CA LYS A 166 -1.16 -3.40 -16.16
C LYS A 166 -1.18 -1.99 -16.71
N ASP A 167 -0.72 -1.03 -15.91
CA ASP A 167 -0.94 0.39 -16.14
C ASP A 167 0.10 1.01 -17.06
N THR A 168 -0.27 2.19 -17.54
CA THR A 168 0.47 2.92 -18.56
C THR A 168 0.71 4.36 -18.13
N ILE A 169 1.96 4.78 -18.20
CA ILE A 169 2.36 6.17 -18.17
C ILE A 169 2.37 6.71 -19.60
N ALA A 170 1.48 7.67 -19.87
CA ALA A 170 1.43 8.37 -21.14
C ALA A 170 2.12 9.73 -21.02
N ILE A 171 3.28 9.89 -21.64
CA ILE A 171 4.00 11.15 -21.67
C ILE A 171 3.40 12.04 -22.76
N ASP A 172 2.83 13.16 -22.37
CA ASP A 172 2.34 14.18 -23.30
C ASP A 172 3.50 14.77 -24.12
N SER A 173 3.21 15.15 -25.36
CA SER A 173 4.18 15.74 -26.29
C SER A 173 4.78 17.07 -25.81
N SER A 174 4.26 17.67 -24.74
CA SER A 174 4.89 18.78 -24.04
C SER A 174 6.26 18.41 -23.44
N VAL A 175 6.54 17.13 -23.20
CA VAL A 175 7.83 16.62 -22.72
C VAL A 175 8.44 15.68 -23.76
N ALA A 176 9.71 15.92 -24.10
CA ALA A 176 10.45 15.05 -24.99
C ALA A 176 10.75 13.71 -24.32
N MET A 177 10.46 12.59 -25.00
CA MET A 177 10.66 11.25 -24.43
C MET A 177 12.13 10.99 -24.08
N GLU A 178 13.10 11.55 -24.81
CA GLU A 178 14.52 11.45 -24.46
C GLU A 178 14.90 12.15 -23.14
N ASN A 179 14.06 13.05 -22.63
CA ASN A 179 14.28 13.74 -21.36
C ASN A 179 13.74 12.95 -20.16
N ILE A 180 12.95 11.92 -20.39
CA ILE A 180 12.36 11.13 -19.31
C ILE A 180 13.43 10.27 -18.64
N VAL A 181 13.53 10.45 -17.32
CA VAL A 181 14.34 9.63 -16.42
C VAL A 181 13.39 8.93 -15.46
N VAL A 182 13.65 7.65 -15.22
CA VAL A 182 12.99 6.87 -14.16
C VAL A 182 14.00 6.67 -13.05
N ALA A 183 13.63 6.93 -11.81
CA ALA A 183 14.52 6.79 -10.67
C ALA A 183 13.80 6.24 -9.44
N GLN A 184 14.54 5.58 -8.54
CA GLN A 184 14.08 5.30 -7.18
C GLN A 184 14.49 6.47 -6.28
N GLY A 185 13.61 6.90 -5.37
CA GLY A 185 13.99 7.85 -4.34
C GLY A 185 15.08 7.30 -3.39
N LYS A 186 15.84 8.20 -2.75
CA LYS A 186 16.88 7.85 -1.75
C LYS A 186 16.56 8.33 -0.35
N ASN A 187 15.60 9.25 -0.21
CA ASN A 187 15.33 9.88 1.06
C ASN A 187 14.72 8.83 2.01
N PRO A 188 15.40 8.46 3.11
CA PRO A 188 14.88 7.48 4.06
C PRO A 188 13.74 8.06 4.91
N GLY A 189 13.32 9.30 4.64
CA GLY A 189 12.17 9.94 5.26
C GLY A 189 11.00 8.97 5.39
N LYS A 190 10.48 8.89 6.62
CA LYS A 190 9.33 8.05 7.00
C LYS A 190 8.12 8.43 6.14
N GLY A 191 7.16 7.50 6.04
CA GLY A 191 6.08 7.54 5.06
C GLY A 191 5.02 8.63 5.33
N GLY A 192 3.76 8.28 5.15
CA GLY A 192 2.64 9.19 5.31
C GLY A 192 2.18 9.82 4.00
N LEU A 193 0.96 10.33 4.03
CA LEU A 193 0.32 11.06 2.92
C LEU A 193 1.16 12.26 2.43
N LYS A 194 1.97 12.84 3.33
CA LYS A 194 2.81 14.01 3.08
C LYS A 194 4.30 13.68 2.96
N GLN A 195 4.66 12.41 2.77
CA GLN A 195 6.06 12.01 2.60
C GLN A 195 6.75 12.84 1.49
N PRO A 196 8.06 13.08 1.57
CA PRO A 196 8.83 13.65 0.47
C PRO A 196 8.65 12.85 -0.82
N PHE A 197 8.64 13.52 -1.97
CA PHE A 197 8.50 12.81 -3.25
C PHE A 197 9.67 11.87 -3.50
N ASP A 198 10.89 12.26 -3.15
CA ASP A 198 12.12 11.48 -3.27
C ASP A 198 12.32 10.41 -2.18
N SER A 199 11.26 10.08 -1.41
CA SER A 199 11.28 8.95 -0.47
C SER A 199 11.74 7.66 -1.14
N VAL A 200 12.49 6.83 -0.42
CA VAL A 200 12.87 5.47 -0.83
C VAL A 200 11.69 4.59 -1.24
N ASN A 201 10.48 4.92 -0.79
CA ASN A 201 9.27 4.19 -1.13
C ASN A 201 8.68 4.57 -2.49
N ASN A 202 9.18 5.62 -3.13
CA ASN A 202 8.62 6.15 -4.37
C ASN A 202 9.53 5.89 -5.57
N THR A 203 8.92 5.50 -6.68
CA THR A 203 9.53 5.65 -8.01
C THR A 203 9.17 7.01 -8.59
N LEU A 204 10.14 7.69 -9.17
CA LEU A 204 9.98 8.99 -9.81
C LEU A 204 10.06 8.87 -11.33
N ILE A 205 9.18 9.60 -12.01
CA ILE A 205 9.24 9.90 -13.44
C ILE A 205 9.60 11.37 -13.57
N ILE A 206 10.77 11.67 -14.12
CA ILE A 206 11.40 13.00 -14.08
C ILE A 206 11.64 13.50 -15.50
N ASP A 207 11.30 14.76 -15.76
CA ASP A 207 11.84 15.49 -16.92
C ASP A 207 13.21 16.06 -16.54
N LYS A 208 14.28 15.44 -17.04
CA LYS A 208 15.66 15.83 -16.73
C LYS A 208 16.06 17.20 -17.29
N SER A 209 15.28 17.77 -18.22
CA SER A 209 15.58 19.09 -18.77
C SER A 209 15.17 20.23 -17.84
N ALA A 210 14.14 20.00 -17.03
CA ALA A 210 13.66 20.92 -16.01
C ALA A 210 14.02 20.47 -14.58
N ASN A 211 14.50 19.23 -14.40
CA ASN A 211 14.59 18.55 -13.10
C ASN A 211 13.23 18.44 -12.38
N HIS A 212 12.14 18.49 -13.15
CA HIS A 212 10.77 18.48 -12.63
C HIS A 212 10.24 17.04 -12.56
N ILE A 213 9.60 16.71 -11.44
CA ILE A 213 8.97 15.41 -11.18
C ILE A 213 7.58 15.42 -11.81
N LEU A 214 7.41 14.60 -12.85
CA LEU A 214 6.13 14.44 -13.55
C LEU A 214 5.20 13.47 -12.81
N GLY A 215 5.77 12.40 -12.25
CA GLY A 215 5.04 11.32 -11.60
C GLY A 215 5.79 10.77 -10.39
N VAL A 216 5.05 10.50 -9.32
CA VAL A 216 5.51 9.86 -8.09
C VAL A 216 4.68 8.61 -7.90
N LEU A 217 5.24 7.44 -8.23
CA LEU A 217 4.58 6.16 -8.08
C LEU A 217 4.87 5.62 -6.68
N THR A 218 3.91 5.81 -5.80
CA THR A 218 4.05 5.49 -4.38
C THR A 218 4.01 3.99 -4.15
N PHE A 219 4.95 3.49 -3.33
CA PHE A 219 5.20 2.06 -3.06
C PHE A 219 5.48 1.21 -4.31
N THR A 220 5.85 1.85 -5.42
CA THR A 220 6.30 1.17 -6.63
C THR A 220 7.82 1.14 -6.65
N LYS A 221 8.38 -0.01 -6.98
CA LYS A 221 9.84 -0.14 -7.18
C LYS A 221 10.22 0.21 -8.61
N ALA A 222 11.26 1.02 -8.80
CA ALA A 222 11.70 1.46 -10.11
C ALA A 222 12.08 0.26 -10.97
N GLU A 223 12.65 -0.79 -10.38
CA GLU A 223 13.04 -2.04 -11.03
C GLU A 223 11.87 -2.77 -11.73
N SER A 224 10.63 -2.57 -11.28
CA SER A 224 9.44 -3.17 -11.87
C SER A 224 9.02 -2.53 -13.21
N LEU A 225 9.43 -1.28 -13.47
CA LEU A 225 9.05 -0.57 -14.68
C LEU A 225 9.87 -1.01 -15.90
N THR A 226 9.22 -1.10 -17.04
CA THR A 226 9.87 -1.38 -18.33
C THR A 226 9.36 -0.40 -19.38
N SER A 227 9.97 -0.40 -20.57
CA SER A 227 9.50 0.43 -21.68
C SER A 227 8.05 0.14 -22.10
N LYS A 228 7.46 -1.01 -21.73
CA LYS A 228 6.05 -1.34 -22.00
C LYS A 228 5.06 -0.49 -21.19
N ASN A 229 5.52 0.06 -20.06
CA ASN A 229 4.73 0.95 -19.22
C ASN A 229 4.60 2.34 -19.84
N PHE A 230 5.43 2.70 -20.82
CA PHE A 230 5.48 4.05 -21.36
C PHE A 230 4.92 4.14 -22.77
N VAL A 231 4.23 5.24 -23.04
CA VAL A 231 3.79 5.66 -24.37
C VAL A 231 3.98 7.17 -24.50
N GLN A 232 4.38 7.66 -25.67
CA GLN A 232 4.27 9.09 -25.97
C GLN A 232 2.95 9.37 -26.69
N VAL A 233 2.28 10.47 -26.34
CA VAL A 233 0.99 10.87 -26.91
C VAL A 233 0.99 12.35 -27.27
N GLN A 234 0.25 12.71 -28.32
CA GLN A 234 0.04 14.11 -28.68
C GLN A 234 -1.04 14.74 -27.79
N SER A 235 -0.83 15.98 -27.38
CA SER A 235 -1.79 16.70 -26.54
C SER A 235 -3.19 16.73 -27.17
N GLU A 236 -3.28 17.01 -28.47
CA GLU A 236 -4.56 17.08 -29.20
C GLU A 236 -5.22 15.70 -29.34
N LEU A 237 -4.47 14.61 -29.24
CA LEU A 237 -5.06 13.28 -29.22
C LEU A 237 -5.76 13.01 -27.88
N VAL A 238 -5.14 13.38 -26.76
CA VAL A 238 -5.72 13.22 -25.42
C VAL A 238 -7.04 14.01 -25.34
N ASP A 239 -7.02 15.26 -25.81
CA ASP A 239 -8.21 16.12 -25.81
C ASP A 239 -9.33 15.54 -26.69
N ARG A 240 -8.95 14.97 -27.86
CA ARG A 240 -9.90 14.26 -28.74
C ARG A 240 -10.47 13.00 -28.10
N ILE A 241 -9.68 12.24 -27.36
CA ILE A 241 -10.17 11.04 -26.66
C ILE A 241 -11.32 11.40 -25.71
N GLY A 242 -11.22 12.51 -25.00
CA GLY A 242 -12.31 13.05 -24.17
C GLY A 242 -13.55 13.52 -24.95
N GLN A 243 -13.49 13.59 -26.28
CA GLN A 243 -14.61 13.96 -27.16
C GLN A 243 -15.23 12.76 -27.88
N PHE A 244 -14.57 11.59 -27.88
CA PHE A 244 -15.04 10.40 -28.58
C PHE A 244 -15.56 9.32 -27.62
N GLY A 245 -16.61 8.64 -28.06
CA GLY A 245 -17.29 7.59 -27.31
C GLY A 245 -18.56 8.09 -26.63
N ARG A 246 -19.39 7.14 -26.17
CA ARG A 246 -20.58 7.45 -25.37
C ARG A 246 -20.18 7.43 -23.90
N PHE A 247 -20.55 8.47 -23.18
CA PHE A 247 -20.40 8.56 -21.74
C PHE A 247 -21.80 8.49 -21.11
N SER A 248 -21.94 7.69 -20.05
CA SER A 248 -23.14 7.60 -19.24
C SER A 248 -23.40 8.91 -18.49
N ASN A 249 -22.33 9.56 -18.05
CA ASN A 249 -22.39 10.86 -17.39
C ASN A 249 -21.31 11.79 -17.96
N THR A 250 -21.61 13.08 -18.03
CA THR A 250 -20.61 14.10 -18.38
C THR A 250 -20.77 15.27 -17.42
N GLN A 251 -19.73 15.53 -16.64
CA GLN A 251 -19.64 16.64 -15.71
C GLN A 251 -18.44 17.52 -16.08
N GLU A 252 -18.64 18.81 -15.96
CA GLU A 252 -17.62 19.81 -16.19
C GLU A 252 -17.87 20.99 -15.26
N THR A 253 -16.85 21.38 -14.51
CA THR A 253 -16.93 22.45 -13.51
C THR A 253 -16.29 23.74 -14.01
N GLY A 254 -16.57 24.84 -13.30
CA GLY A 254 -15.89 26.12 -13.51
C GLY A 254 -14.58 26.22 -12.73
N ASP A 255 -13.91 27.37 -12.80
CA ASP A 255 -12.54 27.58 -12.25
C ASP A 255 -12.46 27.70 -10.70
N GLY A 256 -13.43 27.15 -9.98
CA GLY A 256 -13.40 27.07 -8.51
C GLY A 256 -13.41 25.62 -8.07
N GLY A 257 -12.53 25.24 -7.15
CA GLY A 257 -12.40 23.85 -6.69
C GLY A 257 -13.75 23.23 -6.31
N GLN A 258 -14.08 22.10 -6.94
CA GLN A 258 -15.37 21.45 -6.90
C GLN A 258 -15.22 19.93 -6.75
N GLN A 259 -16.24 19.29 -6.18
CA GLN A 259 -16.34 17.84 -6.18
C GLN A 259 -17.23 17.38 -7.33
N LEU A 260 -16.71 16.49 -8.18
CA LEU A 260 -17.45 15.83 -9.26
C LEU A 260 -17.65 14.36 -8.86
N ASN A 261 -18.90 13.89 -8.89
CA ASN A 261 -19.24 12.53 -8.48
C ASN A 261 -19.72 11.71 -9.69
N GLY A 262 -18.97 10.67 -10.05
CA GLY A 262 -19.29 9.78 -11.17
C GLY A 262 -20.50 8.88 -10.91
N THR A 263 -20.71 7.95 -11.83
CA THR A 263 -21.76 6.95 -11.81
C THR A 263 -21.17 5.55 -12.00
N THR A 264 -22.00 4.51 -11.90
CA THR A 264 -21.59 3.15 -12.29
C THR A 264 -21.18 3.00 -13.77
N GLY A 265 -21.53 3.96 -14.64
CA GLY A 265 -21.27 3.93 -16.06
C GLY A 265 -20.01 4.69 -16.48
N ARG A 266 -19.66 4.62 -17.77
CA ARG A 266 -18.51 5.34 -18.33
C ARG A 266 -18.69 6.85 -18.19
N ASP A 267 -17.90 7.50 -17.37
CA ASP A 267 -18.03 8.92 -17.07
C ASP A 267 -16.97 9.77 -17.77
N LYS A 268 -17.34 11.01 -18.04
CA LYS A 268 -16.42 12.09 -18.39
C LYS A 268 -16.51 13.15 -17.30
N MET A 269 -15.41 13.44 -16.63
CA MET A 269 -15.35 14.45 -15.58
C MET A 269 -14.21 15.42 -15.85
N ILE A 270 -14.51 16.72 -15.89
CA ILE A 270 -13.55 17.79 -16.16
C ILE A 270 -13.60 18.84 -15.04
N GLY A 271 -12.52 19.01 -14.28
CA GLY A 271 -12.38 19.98 -13.19
C GLY A 271 -12.19 21.44 -13.64
N ARG A 272 -11.47 21.61 -14.76
CA ARG A 272 -10.96 22.89 -15.29
C ARG A 272 -9.93 23.56 -14.37
N GLY A 273 -10.36 24.34 -13.38
CA GLY A 273 -9.45 25.15 -12.59
C GLY A 273 -9.84 25.14 -11.12
N GLY A 274 -8.84 25.16 -10.26
CA GLY A 274 -9.03 25.09 -8.81
C GLY A 274 -8.65 23.70 -8.27
N ASP A 275 -8.75 23.54 -6.96
CA ASP A 275 -8.44 22.26 -6.31
C ASP A 275 -9.71 21.38 -6.34
N ASP A 276 -9.83 20.53 -7.37
CA ASP A 276 -10.98 19.68 -7.62
C ASP A 276 -10.82 18.27 -7.01
N PHE A 277 -11.96 17.67 -6.67
CA PHE A 277 -12.07 16.27 -6.25
C PHE A 277 -12.96 15.49 -7.21
N LEU A 278 -12.34 14.68 -8.08
CA LEU A 278 -13.05 13.81 -9.01
C LEU A 278 -13.16 12.41 -8.40
N PHE A 279 -14.38 12.00 -8.10
CA PHE A 279 -14.67 10.73 -7.41
C PHE A 279 -15.70 9.94 -8.21
N VAL A 280 -15.32 8.80 -8.80
CA VAL A 280 -16.26 8.04 -9.66
C VAL A 280 -17.40 7.35 -8.91
N GLY A 281 -17.41 7.38 -7.56
CA GLY A 281 -18.56 7.04 -6.73
C GLY A 281 -18.36 5.89 -5.73
N ASP A 282 -19.18 5.90 -4.67
CA ASP A 282 -19.18 4.94 -3.55
C ASP A 282 -19.61 3.51 -3.97
N ASP A 283 -20.17 3.33 -5.17
CA ASP A 283 -20.56 2.04 -5.74
C ASP A 283 -19.45 1.40 -6.60
N GLY A 284 -18.34 2.13 -6.80
CA GLY A 284 -17.16 1.67 -7.51
C GLY A 284 -16.32 0.66 -6.74
N PHE A 285 -16.56 0.45 -5.44
CA PHE A 285 -15.75 -0.42 -4.59
C PHE A 285 -16.54 -1.11 -3.49
N LYS A 286 -15.90 -2.10 -2.86
CA LYS A 286 -16.35 -2.80 -1.66
C LYS A 286 -15.18 -2.91 -0.70
N ILE A 287 -15.48 -2.77 0.59
CA ILE A 287 -14.52 -3.01 1.67
C ILE A 287 -14.87 -4.35 2.29
N GLY A 288 -13.96 -5.32 2.16
CA GLY A 288 -14.05 -6.61 2.82
C GLY A 288 -13.73 -6.51 4.32
N THR A 289 -13.94 -7.60 5.05
CA THR A 289 -13.48 -7.71 6.43
C THR A 289 -11.96 -7.91 6.45
N ALA A 290 -11.24 -6.97 7.04
CA ALA A 290 -9.82 -7.14 7.33
C ALA A 290 -9.66 -8.07 8.54
N LYS A 291 -8.64 -8.93 8.51
CA LYS A 291 -8.35 -9.88 9.59
C LYS A 291 -6.87 -9.86 9.90
N GLY A 292 -6.53 -9.97 11.18
CA GLY A 292 -5.16 -10.12 11.65
C GLY A 292 -5.04 -11.29 12.63
N GLY A 293 -3.86 -11.92 12.67
CA GLY A 293 -3.61 -13.09 13.50
C GLY A 293 -2.13 -13.16 13.90
N GLY A 294 -1.86 -13.63 15.12
CA GLY A 294 -0.53 -13.60 15.75
C GLY A 294 0.54 -14.56 15.18
N GLY A 295 0.61 -14.73 13.85
CA GLY A 295 1.61 -15.60 13.21
C GLY A 295 2.39 -14.96 12.04
N THR A 296 2.00 -13.79 11.53
CA THR A 296 2.56 -13.28 10.25
C THR A 296 2.76 -11.77 10.19
N GLU A 297 3.19 -11.12 11.28
CA GLU A 297 3.40 -9.66 11.27
C GLU A 297 4.82 -9.20 11.64
N PHE A 298 5.24 -8.17 10.91
CA PHE A 298 6.58 -7.62 10.68
C PHE A 298 7.30 -7.09 11.94
N PRO A 299 8.64 -7.03 12.00
CA PRO A 299 9.67 -8.05 11.72
C PRO A 299 9.92 -9.00 12.91
N PHE A 300 9.00 -9.08 13.88
CA PHE A 300 9.23 -9.83 15.12
C PHE A 300 8.35 -11.07 15.18
N ARG A 301 8.87 -12.15 15.73
CA ARG A 301 8.03 -13.32 16.03
C ARG A 301 7.02 -12.92 17.11
N THR A 302 5.74 -12.98 16.75
CA THR A 302 4.63 -13.03 17.71
C THR A 302 4.32 -14.51 17.98
N ASP A 303 4.17 -14.84 19.26
CA ASP A 303 3.70 -16.14 19.75
C ASP A 303 2.25 -16.07 20.26
N SER A 304 1.61 -14.90 20.08
CA SER A 304 0.24 -14.66 20.53
C SER A 304 -0.76 -15.49 19.73
N PRO A 305 -1.70 -16.20 20.36
CA PRO A 305 -2.82 -16.84 19.68
C PRO A 305 -3.87 -15.81 19.20
N GLY A 306 -3.66 -14.53 19.51
CA GLY A 306 -4.59 -13.44 19.28
C GLY A 306 -5.05 -13.30 17.84
N THR A 307 -6.35 -13.04 17.69
CA THR A 307 -6.99 -12.75 16.40
C THR A 307 -7.75 -11.44 16.45
N SER A 308 -7.83 -10.75 15.32
CA SER A 308 -8.64 -9.55 15.19
C SER A 308 -9.38 -9.53 13.87
N GLU A 309 -10.52 -8.84 13.85
CA GLU A 309 -11.30 -8.60 12.65
C GLU A 309 -11.79 -7.15 12.64
N LEU A 310 -11.88 -6.56 11.46
CA LEU A 310 -12.32 -5.18 11.24
C LEU A 310 -13.24 -5.11 10.02
N ASN A 311 -14.38 -4.47 10.21
CA ASN A 311 -15.29 -4.06 9.14
C ASN A 311 -15.26 -2.54 9.01
N ALA A 312 -15.31 -2.05 7.78
CA ALA A 312 -15.36 -0.62 7.50
C ALA A 312 -16.35 -0.26 6.39
N GLU A 313 -16.90 0.95 6.48
CA GLU A 313 -17.77 1.54 5.49
C GLU A 313 -17.33 2.98 5.22
N LEU A 314 -16.99 3.30 3.97
CA LEU A 314 -16.78 4.67 3.52
C LEU A 314 -18.05 5.15 2.83
N LYS A 315 -18.66 6.23 3.32
CA LYS A 315 -19.86 6.82 2.73
C LYS A 315 -19.85 8.33 2.83
N GLY A 316 -19.98 9.03 1.71
CA GLY A 316 -19.96 10.49 1.69
C GLY A 316 -18.71 11.10 2.32
N GLY A 317 -17.55 10.44 2.16
CA GLY A 317 -16.28 10.84 2.76
C GLY A 317 -16.13 10.56 4.26
N VAL A 318 -17.10 9.88 4.89
CA VAL A 318 -17.02 9.45 6.29
C VAL A 318 -16.68 7.97 6.35
N LEU A 319 -15.54 7.65 6.97
CA LEU A 319 -15.11 6.29 7.25
C LEU A 319 -15.62 5.85 8.62
N ASN A 320 -16.47 4.83 8.64
CA ASN A 320 -16.89 4.14 9.85
C ASN A 320 -16.09 2.85 9.98
N ILE A 321 -15.48 2.61 11.14
CA ILE A 321 -14.76 1.39 11.47
C ILE A 321 -15.41 0.75 12.70
N SER A 322 -15.56 -0.57 12.64
CA SER A 322 -15.91 -1.41 13.78
C SER A 322 -15.09 -2.69 13.72
N GLY A 323 -14.49 -3.07 14.83
CA GLY A 323 -13.76 -4.32 14.89
C GLY A 323 -13.64 -4.87 16.30
N SER A 324 -13.00 -6.02 16.38
CA SER A 324 -12.83 -6.78 17.60
C SER A 324 -11.50 -7.49 17.62
N TYR A 325 -10.94 -7.66 18.80
CA TYR A 325 -9.82 -8.55 19.06
C TYR A 325 -10.20 -9.58 20.11
N LYS A 326 -9.56 -10.75 20.02
CA LYS A 326 -9.82 -11.87 20.89
C LYS A 326 -8.56 -12.68 21.14
N ASP A 327 -8.43 -13.18 22.36
CA ASP A 327 -7.36 -14.08 22.79
C ASP A 327 -5.96 -13.41 22.65
N PHE A 328 -5.89 -12.08 22.82
CA PHE A 328 -4.66 -11.31 22.86
C PHE A 328 -3.95 -11.50 24.20
N ASP A 329 -2.61 -11.52 24.24
CA ASP A 329 -1.89 -11.72 25.51
C ASP A 329 -1.93 -10.50 26.44
N GLY A 330 -2.41 -9.36 25.94
CA GLY A 330 -2.70 -8.17 26.74
C GLY A 330 -3.71 -7.24 26.09
N ALA A 331 -4.25 -6.30 26.85
CA ALA A 331 -5.07 -5.24 26.28
C ALA A 331 -4.22 -4.21 25.54
N PRO A 332 -4.81 -3.48 24.57
CA PRO A 332 -4.08 -2.45 23.85
C PRO A 332 -3.66 -1.28 24.73
N LEU A 333 -2.55 -0.63 24.34
CA LEU A 333 -2.02 0.58 24.96
C LEU A 333 -3.08 1.68 25.10
N PHE A 334 -3.03 2.48 26.18
CA PHE A 334 -3.91 3.63 26.41
C PHE A 334 -5.43 3.32 26.48
N SER A 335 -5.82 2.04 26.41
CA SER A 335 -7.22 1.60 26.41
C SER A 335 -7.94 1.86 27.74
N GLN A 336 -7.19 2.15 28.81
CA GLN A 336 -7.71 2.53 30.14
C GLN A 336 -7.29 3.95 30.56
N GLY A 337 -6.71 4.74 29.64
CA GLY A 337 -6.24 6.11 29.91
C GLY A 337 -4.89 6.17 30.63
N GLU A 338 -4.09 5.11 30.52
CA GLU A 338 -2.77 4.99 31.11
C GLU A 338 -1.80 6.00 30.49
N THR A 339 -0.96 6.66 31.29
CA THR A 339 0.07 7.59 30.76
C THR A 339 1.50 7.13 31.06
N GLU A 340 1.65 5.97 31.68
CA GLU A 340 2.93 5.37 32.07
C GLU A 340 2.82 3.84 32.05
N LEU A 341 3.96 3.16 31.85
CA LEU A 341 4.09 1.70 32.01
C LEU A 341 4.95 1.40 33.24
N ASP A 342 4.76 0.24 33.86
CA ASP A 342 5.68 -0.24 34.90
C ASP A 342 7.10 -0.32 34.31
N PRO A 343 8.11 0.34 34.91
CA PRO A 343 9.50 0.26 34.45
C PRO A 343 10.08 -1.16 34.37
N LYS A 344 9.45 -2.14 35.03
CA LYS A 344 9.83 -3.56 35.00
C LYS A 344 9.19 -4.34 33.87
N THR A 345 8.29 -3.73 33.09
CA THR A 345 7.63 -4.36 31.95
C THR A 345 8.69 -4.83 30.97
N ARG A 346 8.64 -6.11 30.59
CA ARG A 346 9.58 -6.67 29.62
C ARG A 346 9.15 -6.27 28.21
N ILE A 347 10.01 -5.54 27.50
CA ILE A 347 9.83 -5.29 26.07
C ILE A 347 10.57 -6.35 25.26
N LEU A 348 9.89 -7.06 24.35
CA LEU A 348 10.50 -8.17 23.59
C LEU A 348 11.59 -7.69 22.63
N ASN A 349 11.48 -6.46 22.11
CA ASN A 349 12.54 -5.85 21.31
C ASN A 349 13.68 -5.24 22.18
N GLY A 350 13.58 -5.31 23.51
CA GLY A 350 14.57 -4.79 24.46
C GLY A 350 14.52 -3.28 24.71
N SER A 351 13.51 -2.56 24.20
CA SER A 351 13.38 -1.12 24.45
C SER A 351 13.08 -0.83 25.92
N ASP A 352 13.36 0.41 26.35
CA ASP A 352 12.95 0.90 27.67
C ASP A 352 11.45 1.24 27.66
N PRO A 353 10.63 0.74 28.62
CA PRO A 353 9.19 1.00 28.66
C PRO A 353 8.83 2.49 28.70
N LYS A 354 9.63 3.30 29.41
CA LYS A 354 9.40 4.74 29.51
C LYS A 354 9.73 5.45 28.20
N ALA A 355 10.86 5.14 27.57
CA ALA A 355 11.24 5.71 26.29
C ALA A 355 10.18 5.43 25.21
N LEU A 356 9.54 4.26 25.27
CA LEU A 356 8.49 3.88 24.34
C LEU A 356 7.21 4.69 24.56
N ILE A 357 6.72 4.83 25.80
CA ILE A 357 5.55 5.68 26.11
C ILE A 357 5.83 7.14 25.78
N ASP A 358 7.00 7.64 26.13
CA ASP A 358 7.42 9.01 25.77
C ASP A 358 7.44 9.18 24.24
N GLY A 359 7.77 8.14 23.49
CA GLY A 359 7.66 8.11 22.02
C GLY A 359 6.22 8.21 21.53
N PHE A 360 5.31 7.38 22.05
CA PHE A 360 3.89 7.41 21.70
C PHE A 360 3.23 8.76 22.04
N LEU A 361 3.57 9.35 23.19
CA LEU A 361 3.06 10.66 23.62
C LEU A 361 3.59 11.83 22.77
N LYS A 362 4.71 11.62 22.05
CA LYS A 362 5.27 12.59 21.10
C LYS A 362 4.69 12.48 19.70
N VAL A 363 4.03 11.36 19.36
CA VAL A 363 3.36 11.24 18.07
C VAL A 363 2.33 12.37 17.96
N PRO A 364 2.29 13.11 16.85
CA PRO A 364 1.33 14.17 16.66
C PRO A 364 -0.08 13.70 17.00
N LYS A 365 -0.85 14.57 17.67
CA LYS A 365 -2.28 14.34 17.86
C LYS A 365 -2.90 14.14 16.49
N ASP A 366 -3.82 13.17 16.38
CA ASP A 366 -4.53 13.04 15.12
C ASP A 366 -5.26 14.35 14.79
N VAL A 367 -5.53 14.55 13.50
CA VAL A 367 -6.06 15.83 12.99
C VAL A 367 -7.48 16.13 13.51
N GLU A 368 -8.17 15.14 14.07
CA GLU A 368 -9.52 15.25 14.62
C GLU A 368 -9.54 15.36 16.16
N GLY A 369 -8.38 15.22 16.82
CA GLY A 369 -8.20 15.32 18.26
C GLY A 369 -8.68 14.11 19.06
N ASN A 370 -8.76 12.91 18.46
CA ASN A 370 -9.11 11.71 19.22
C ASN A 370 -8.05 11.38 20.27
N ASN A 371 -8.50 10.70 21.33
CA ASN A 371 -7.61 10.27 22.40
C ASN A 371 -6.59 9.27 21.87
N LEU A 372 -5.36 9.37 22.39
CA LEU A 372 -4.31 8.41 22.12
C LEU A 372 -4.80 6.99 22.46
N SER A 373 -4.55 6.05 21.55
CA SER A 373 -4.93 4.65 21.67
C SER A 373 -3.85 3.76 21.04
N GLY A 374 -3.64 2.58 21.63
CA GLY A 374 -2.83 1.50 21.10
C GLY A 374 -3.38 0.92 19.81
N THR A 375 -4.65 1.16 19.51
CA THR A 375 -5.26 0.86 18.22
C THR A 375 -5.35 2.11 17.36
N HIS A 376 -4.60 2.13 16.25
CA HIS A 376 -4.53 3.30 15.38
C HIS A 376 -4.21 2.94 13.93
N MET A 377 -4.58 3.84 13.02
CA MET A 377 -4.44 3.68 11.58
C MET A 377 -3.14 4.33 11.09
N HIS A 378 -2.45 3.66 10.17
CA HIS A 378 -1.19 4.09 9.56
C HIS A 378 -1.31 4.22 8.03
N PHE A 379 -0.37 4.93 7.40
CA PHE A 379 -0.24 5.00 5.93
C PHE A 379 0.92 4.15 5.42
N SER A 380 0.62 2.95 4.96
CA SER A 380 1.56 2.03 4.31
C SER A 380 0.78 0.87 3.70
N PRO A 381 1.22 0.29 2.57
CA PRO A 381 0.74 -1.02 2.19
C PRO A 381 1.28 -2.04 3.18
N ALA A 382 0.42 -3.00 3.49
CA ALA A 382 0.77 -4.11 4.35
C ALA A 382 0.13 -5.38 3.79
N ASP A 383 0.94 -6.43 3.74
CA ASP A 383 0.58 -7.77 3.30
C ASP A 383 0.06 -7.83 1.85
N ASP A 384 0.73 -7.12 0.93
CA ASP A 384 0.49 -7.25 -0.51
C ASP A 384 1.79 -7.22 -1.34
N SER A 385 1.65 -7.33 -2.68
CA SER A 385 2.79 -7.42 -3.61
C SER A 385 3.70 -6.19 -3.64
N ARG A 386 3.27 -5.06 -3.07
CA ARG A 386 4.06 -3.83 -2.95
C ARG A 386 5.02 -3.88 -1.76
N GLY A 387 4.80 -4.81 -0.82
CA GLY A 387 5.66 -5.08 0.33
C GLY A 387 5.10 -4.52 1.64
N ASN A 388 5.84 -4.77 2.73
CA ASN A 388 5.54 -4.26 4.06
C ASN A 388 6.50 -3.10 4.38
N PHE A 389 5.96 -1.91 4.63
CA PHE A 389 6.75 -0.79 5.15
C PHE A 389 6.28 -0.45 6.56
N ALA A 390 7.21 -0.42 7.51
CA ALA A 390 6.95 0.10 8.84
C ALA A 390 6.97 1.63 8.75
N ASP A 391 5.79 2.21 8.57
CA ASP A 391 5.59 3.64 8.76
C ASP A 391 4.99 3.87 10.14
N ALA A 392 5.58 4.79 10.90
CA ALA A 392 5.08 5.18 12.21
C ALA A 392 4.07 6.35 12.12
N THR A 393 3.72 6.78 10.91
CA THR A 393 2.80 7.89 10.70
C THR A 393 1.38 7.47 11.03
N VAL A 394 0.93 7.88 12.21
CA VAL A 394 -0.45 7.69 12.65
C VAL A 394 -1.38 8.68 11.93
N VAL A 395 -2.40 8.15 11.28
CA VAL A 395 -3.44 8.89 10.57
C VAL A 395 -4.64 9.16 11.48
N ARG A 396 -5.10 8.17 12.26
CA ARG A 396 -6.23 8.29 13.22
C ARG A 396 -6.07 7.34 14.40
N TYR A 397 -6.53 7.75 15.58
CA TYR A 397 -6.69 6.86 16.74
C TYR A 397 -8.10 6.29 16.81
N LEU A 398 -8.24 5.02 17.20
CA LEU A 398 -9.52 4.37 17.38
C LEU A 398 -9.92 4.36 18.86
N SER A 399 -11.22 4.37 19.12
CA SER A 399 -11.75 4.19 20.46
C SER A 399 -11.85 2.71 20.77
N GLU A 400 -11.50 2.32 21.99
CA GLU A 400 -11.51 0.93 22.43
C GLU A 400 -12.50 0.69 23.56
N THR A 401 -12.98 -0.54 23.67
CA THR A 401 -13.80 -1.03 24.77
C THR A 401 -13.38 -2.45 25.08
N ILE A 402 -12.78 -2.64 26.25
CA ILE A 402 -12.31 -3.93 26.75
C ILE A 402 -13.52 -4.76 27.19
N THR A 403 -13.62 -6.00 26.73
CA THR A 403 -14.67 -6.93 27.17
C THR A 403 -14.18 -7.88 28.25
N ASP A 404 -12.91 -8.30 28.17
CA ASP A 404 -12.20 -9.09 29.17
C ASP A 404 -10.68 -8.84 29.08
N ALA A 405 -9.89 -9.55 29.87
CA ALA A 405 -8.44 -9.34 29.94
C ALA A 405 -7.71 -9.51 28.58
N LYS A 406 -8.28 -10.28 27.65
CA LYS A 406 -7.66 -10.69 26.38
C LYS A 406 -8.49 -10.35 25.15
N SER A 407 -9.63 -9.68 25.32
CA SER A 407 -10.59 -9.43 24.25
C SER A 407 -11.28 -8.08 24.41
N GLY A 408 -11.69 -7.51 23.28
CA GLY A 408 -12.39 -6.25 23.25
C GLY A 408 -12.84 -5.86 21.86
N THR A 409 -13.39 -4.66 21.77
CA THR A 409 -13.85 -4.04 20.54
C THR A 409 -13.18 -2.70 20.34
N PHE A 410 -13.05 -2.28 19.08
CA PHE A 410 -12.60 -0.95 18.72
C PHE A 410 -13.50 -0.36 17.64
N SER A 411 -13.59 0.97 17.60
CA SER A 411 -14.40 1.69 16.64
C SER A 411 -13.85 3.07 16.34
N GLY A 412 -14.26 3.63 15.21
CA GLY A 412 -13.91 4.98 14.81
C GLY A 412 -14.88 5.52 13.77
N GLN A 413 -15.08 6.83 13.78
CA GLN A 413 -15.82 7.53 12.74
C GLN A 413 -15.02 8.77 12.37
N PHE A 414 -14.53 8.82 11.13
CA PHE A 414 -13.59 9.85 10.69
C PHE A 414 -14.08 10.50 9.41
N LYS A 415 -13.98 11.83 9.35
CA LYS A 415 -14.20 12.54 8.09
C LYS A 415 -12.87 12.60 7.34
N LEU A 416 -12.78 11.86 6.25
CA LEU A 416 -11.56 11.78 5.46
C LEU A 416 -11.46 12.94 4.46
N THR A 417 -10.27 13.54 4.33
CA THR A 417 -9.97 14.42 3.20
C THR A 417 -9.98 13.62 1.89
N PRO A 418 -10.09 14.29 0.71
CA PRO A 418 -9.98 13.60 -0.56
C PRO A 418 -8.74 12.71 -0.69
N GLU A 419 -7.57 13.19 -0.25
CA GLU A 419 -6.31 12.44 -0.31
C GLU A 419 -6.31 11.22 0.63
N GLU A 420 -6.93 11.35 1.81
CA GLU A 420 -7.12 10.22 2.73
C GLU A 420 -8.07 9.17 2.15
N GLN A 421 -9.13 9.59 1.47
CA GLN A 421 -10.03 8.68 0.74
C GLN A 421 -9.27 7.97 -0.39
N ALA A 422 -8.44 8.69 -1.15
CA ALA A 422 -7.59 8.13 -2.19
C ALA A 422 -6.63 7.09 -1.60
N ALA A 423 -5.95 7.42 -0.50
CA ALA A 423 -5.05 6.48 0.18
C ALA A 423 -5.75 5.22 0.70
N LEU A 424 -6.94 5.36 1.30
CA LEU A 424 -7.76 4.23 1.73
C LEU A 424 -8.10 3.34 0.54
N LEU A 425 -8.60 3.93 -0.55
CA LEU A 425 -9.08 3.19 -1.73
C LEU A 425 -7.93 2.57 -2.55
N ALA A 426 -6.75 3.18 -2.53
CA ALA A 426 -5.51 2.59 -3.05
C ALA A 426 -4.98 1.42 -2.20
N GLY A 427 -5.59 1.19 -1.04
CA GLY A 427 -5.20 0.18 -0.06
C GLY A 427 -3.85 0.45 0.59
N ASN A 428 -3.57 1.72 0.88
CA ASN A 428 -2.34 2.18 1.53
C ASN A 428 -2.56 2.50 3.00
N LEU A 429 -3.63 1.98 3.62
CA LEU A 429 -3.90 2.15 5.04
C LEU A 429 -3.97 0.79 5.74
N TYR A 430 -3.55 0.74 6.99
CA TYR A 430 -3.78 -0.41 7.87
C TYR A 430 -4.05 0.07 9.30
N VAL A 431 -4.83 -0.69 10.05
CA VAL A 431 -4.99 -0.49 11.50
C VAL A 431 -4.03 -1.42 12.20
N ASN A 432 -3.34 -0.91 13.21
CA ASN A 432 -2.51 -1.71 14.11
C ASN A 432 -3.10 -1.64 15.51
N ALA A 433 -3.16 -2.78 16.20
CA ALA A 433 -3.44 -2.85 17.62
C ALA A 433 -2.16 -3.26 18.37
N HIS A 434 -1.62 -2.33 19.16
CA HIS A 434 -0.46 -2.57 20.01
C HIS A 434 -0.91 -3.00 21.41
N THR A 435 -0.69 -4.28 21.74
CA THR A 435 -1.09 -4.90 23.02
C THR A 435 0.05 -4.99 24.00
N ASN A 436 -0.17 -4.62 25.26
CA ASN A 436 0.89 -4.67 26.27
C ASN A 436 0.43 -4.58 27.75
N VAL A 437 -0.87 -4.48 28.02
CA VAL A 437 -1.36 -4.40 29.40
C VAL A 437 -1.76 -5.80 29.87
N ASP A 438 -0.99 -6.35 30.83
CA ASP A 438 -1.24 -7.65 31.46
C ASP A 438 -2.41 -7.56 32.45
N LEU A 439 -3.63 -7.75 31.95
CA LEU A 439 -4.83 -7.60 32.74
C LEU A 439 -5.19 -8.84 33.58
N ASP A 440 -4.72 -10.03 33.20
CA ASP A 440 -4.96 -11.26 33.96
C ASP A 440 -3.78 -11.68 34.83
N GLY A 441 -2.62 -11.04 34.67
CA GLY A 441 -1.44 -11.21 35.50
C GLY A 441 -0.72 -12.54 35.25
N ASP A 442 -0.91 -13.13 34.07
CA ASP A 442 -0.29 -14.39 33.70
C ASP A 442 1.19 -14.23 33.29
N GLY A 443 1.65 -12.98 33.11
CA GLY A 443 3.02 -12.64 32.74
C GLY A 443 3.31 -12.79 31.24
N GLU A 444 2.29 -13.07 30.42
CA GLU A 444 2.39 -13.20 28.97
C GLU A 444 2.26 -11.84 28.25
N ALA A 445 1.73 -10.80 28.91
CA ALA A 445 1.70 -9.44 28.38
C ALA A 445 3.04 -8.68 28.53
N GLY A 446 4.11 -9.30 28.04
CA GLY A 446 5.28 -8.54 27.63
C GLY A 446 4.89 -7.55 26.55
N PHE A 447 5.67 -6.49 26.38
CA PHE A 447 5.62 -5.66 25.18
C PHE A 447 6.29 -6.46 24.06
N ALA A 448 5.62 -7.55 23.70
CA ALA A 448 5.78 -8.13 22.40
C ALA A 448 5.52 -7.00 21.44
N THR A 449 6.33 -6.90 20.42
CA THR A 449 5.94 -6.22 19.20
C THR A 449 4.78 -6.98 18.52
N GLY A 450 3.85 -7.54 19.31
CA GLY A 450 2.56 -8.15 19.00
C GLY A 450 1.63 -7.09 18.46
N GLU A 451 2.07 -6.57 17.33
CA GLU A 451 1.29 -5.82 16.39
C GLU A 451 0.34 -6.83 15.77
N ASN A 452 -0.96 -6.59 15.96
CA ASN A 452 -1.97 -7.25 15.16
C ASN A 452 -2.46 -6.22 14.13
N ARG A 453 -2.15 -6.43 12.85
CA ARG A 453 -2.52 -5.52 11.77
C ARG A 453 -3.74 -6.00 11.02
N LEU A 454 -4.55 -5.03 10.69
CA LEU A 454 -5.81 -5.15 9.97
C LEU A 454 -5.67 -4.31 8.71
N ASN A 455 -5.33 -4.98 7.61
CA ASN A 455 -4.90 -4.32 6.40
C ASN A 455 -6.10 -3.93 5.52
N PHE A 456 -6.17 -2.67 5.09
CA PHE A 456 -7.02 -2.25 3.99
C PHE A 456 -6.33 -2.47 2.65
N ASN A 457 -5.52 -3.52 2.49
CA ASN A 457 -4.80 -3.76 1.23
C ASN A 457 -5.75 -4.12 0.07
N GLN A 458 -5.20 -4.36 -1.12
CA GLN A 458 -5.99 -4.65 -2.33
C GLN A 458 -6.83 -5.94 -2.26
N ASN A 459 -6.61 -6.81 -1.26
CA ASN A 459 -7.50 -7.95 -1.02
C ASN A 459 -8.77 -7.53 -0.28
N THR A 460 -8.66 -6.53 0.60
CA THR A 460 -9.75 -5.95 1.36
C THR A 460 -10.48 -4.87 0.55
N MET A 461 -9.75 -4.02 -0.16
CA MET A 461 -10.29 -2.93 -0.98
C MET A 461 -10.47 -3.42 -2.42
N GLN A 462 -11.72 -3.73 -2.79
CA GLN A 462 -12.04 -4.34 -4.08
C GLN A 462 -12.87 -3.40 -4.93
N PHE A 463 -12.31 -2.94 -6.05
CA PHE A 463 -13.11 -2.20 -7.03
C PHE A 463 -14.04 -3.13 -7.80
N THR A 464 -15.26 -2.67 -8.04
CA THR A 464 -16.24 -3.36 -8.85
C THR A 464 -15.78 -3.36 -10.30
N GLN A 465 -15.25 -4.48 -10.80
CA GLN A 465 -14.89 -4.60 -12.21
C GLN A 465 -16.14 -4.45 -13.09
N ARG A 466 -16.09 -3.52 -14.04
CA ARG A 466 -17.16 -3.34 -15.02
C ARG A 466 -17.08 -4.47 -16.06
N SER A 467 -18.09 -5.35 -16.10
CA SER A 467 -18.16 -6.39 -17.13
C SER A 467 -18.36 -5.74 -18.51
N ARG A 468 -17.77 -6.33 -19.56
CA ARG A 468 -17.87 -5.84 -20.96
C ARG A 468 -19.29 -5.86 -21.55
N GLU A 469 -20.32 -6.13 -20.76
CA GLU A 469 -21.66 -6.43 -21.25
C GLU A 469 -22.40 -5.22 -21.84
N PHE A 470 -21.92 -3.99 -21.61
CA PHE A 470 -22.55 -2.77 -22.15
C PHE A 470 -22.24 -2.43 -23.62
N PHE A 471 -21.41 -3.23 -24.32
CA PHE A 471 -21.05 -2.95 -25.72
C PHE A 471 -21.87 -3.73 -26.77
N ARG A 472 -22.99 -4.35 -26.39
CA ARG A 472 -23.95 -4.97 -27.32
C ARG A 472 -25.30 -4.24 -27.31
N SER A 473 -25.34 -2.99 -27.79
CA SER A 473 -26.60 -2.38 -28.25
C SER A 473 -26.36 -1.38 -29.37
#